data_AF-A0A401YCS8-F1
#
_entry.id   AF-A0A401YCS8-F1
#
_cell.length_a   1.000
_cell.length_b   1.000
_cell.length_c   1.000
_cell.angle_alpha   90.00
_cell.angle_beta   90.00
_cell.angle_gamma   90.00
#
_symmetry.space_group_name_H-M   'P 1'
#
loop_
_entity.id
_entity.type
_entity.pdbx_description
1 polymer ?
#
loop_
_entity_poly.entity_id
_entity_poly.type
_entity_poly.pdbx_seq_one_letter_code
_entity_poly.pdbx_strand_id
1 'polypeptide(L)' 'MDIGTKVEAVADLGGGLTQSVPAGARGVVVHRRFDGRLEVAFTLAGLLGGTRSVTVAVAPNEVKPL' A
#
# COMPACT_ATOMS: atom_id res chain seq x y z
N MET A 1 11.30 -5.48 5.08
CA MET A 1 10.96 -4.05 5.18
C MET A 1 10.36 -3.77 6.54
N ASP A 2 10.85 -2.77 7.26
CA ASP A 2 10.46 -2.42 8.64
C ASP A 2 9.30 -1.43 8.69
N ILE A 3 8.65 -1.31 9.85
CA ILE A 3 7.63 -0.28 10.08
C ILE A 3 8.29 1.10 9.90
N GLY A 4 7.59 2.02 9.23
CA GLY A 4 8.09 3.32 8.83
C GLY A 4 8.82 3.36 7.49
N THR A 5 9.11 2.19 6.87
CA THR A 5 9.70 2.14 5.53
C THR A 5 8.73 2.72 4.50
N LYS A 6 9.22 3.67 3.70
CA LYS A 6 8.49 4.18 2.53
C LYS A 6 8.59 3.15 1.40
N VAL A 7 7.47 2.87 0.78
CA VAL A 7 7.36 1.85 -0.25
C VAL A 7 6.52 2.33 -1.44
N GLU A 8 6.65 1.63 -2.55
CA GLU A 8 5.88 1.83 -3.77
C GLU A 8 5.28 0.49 -4.22
N ALA A 9 4.01 0.49 -4.62
CA ALA A 9 3.35 -0.68 -5.20
C ALA A 9 3.98 -1.05 -6.55
N VAL A 10 4.38 -2.32 -6.75
CA VAL A 10 5.01 -2.76 -8.01
C VAL A 10 4.00 -3.09 -9.11
N ALA A 11 2.75 -3.35 -8.74
CA ALA A 11 1.64 -3.65 -9.62
C ALA A 11 0.34 -3.09 -9.01
N ASP A 12 -0.77 -3.19 -9.74
CA ASP A 12 -2.10 -2.89 -9.18
C ASP A 12 -2.43 -3.90 -8.08
N LEU A 13 -2.78 -3.42 -6.90
CA LEU A 13 -3.10 -4.23 -5.72
C LEU A 13 -4.59 -4.13 -5.40
N GLY A 14 -5.16 -5.23 -4.94
CA GLY A 14 -6.58 -5.34 -4.60
C GLY A 14 -7.47 -5.51 -5.84
N GLY A 15 -8.69 -4.96 -5.77
CA GLY A 15 -9.73 -5.12 -6.79
C GLY A 15 -10.92 -5.97 -6.33
N GLY A 16 -12.01 -5.89 -7.07
CA GLY A 16 -13.29 -6.53 -6.73
C GLY A 16 -13.98 -5.84 -5.54
N LEU A 17 -14.17 -6.58 -4.43
CA LEU A 17 -14.79 -6.08 -3.19
C LEU A 17 -13.78 -5.37 -2.26
N THR A 18 -12.49 -5.32 -2.63
CA THR A 18 -11.43 -4.71 -1.83
C THR A 18 -10.97 -3.38 -2.41
N GLN A 19 -10.31 -2.56 -1.58
CA GLN A 19 -9.77 -1.27 -1.98
C GLN A 19 -8.68 -1.44 -3.06
N SER A 20 -8.88 -0.84 -4.23
CA SER A 20 -7.85 -0.81 -5.28
C SER A 20 -6.75 0.21 -4.98
N VAL A 21 -5.50 -0.22 -5.14
CA VAL A 21 -4.29 0.59 -5.07
C VAL A 21 -3.56 0.46 -6.42
N PRO A 22 -3.39 1.55 -7.18
CA PRO A 22 -2.74 1.48 -8.48
C PRO A 22 -1.24 1.23 -8.36
N ALA A 23 -0.64 0.64 -9.40
CA ALA A 23 0.80 0.51 -9.54
C ALA A 23 1.50 1.89 -9.39
N GLY A 24 2.64 1.92 -8.73
CA GLY A 24 3.36 3.16 -8.44
C GLY A 24 2.79 3.97 -7.26
N ALA A 25 1.69 3.54 -6.64
CA ALA A 25 1.18 4.21 -5.45
C ALA A 25 2.19 4.14 -4.31
N ARG A 26 2.41 5.28 -3.65
CA ARG A 26 3.34 5.41 -2.54
C ARG A 26 2.65 5.16 -1.22
N GLY A 27 3.34 4.51 -0.30
CA GLY A 27 2.84 4.25 1.03
C GLY A 27 3.94 4.11 2.08
N VAL A 28 3.51 3.87 3.31
CA VAL A 28 4.40 3.60 4.45
C VAL A 28 3.97 2.30 5.12
N VAL A 29 4.92 1.43 5.42
CA VAL A 29 4.66 0.22 6.21
C VAL A 29 4.24 0.65 7.62
N VAL A 30 3.04 0.32 8.05
CA VAL A 30 2.49 0.68 9.37
C VAL A 30 2.43 -0.49 10.33
N HIS A 31 2.34 -1.72 9.81
CA HIS A 31 2.31 -2.92 10.64
C HIS A 31 2.86 -4.15 9.90
N ARG A 32 3.28 -5.17 10.66
CA ARG A 32 3.64 -6.50 10.16
C ARG A 32 2.67 -7.51 10.75
N ARG A 33 1.91 -8.18 9.89
CA ARG A 33 0.95 -9.19 10.30
C ARG A 33 1.67 -10.51 10.60
N PHE A 34 1.05 -11.34 11.45
CA PHE A 34 1.59 -12.66 11.81
C PHE A 34 1.64 -13.65 10.63
N ASP A 35 0.89 -13.40 9.55
CA ASP A 35 0.89 -14.21 8.33
C ASP A 35 2.03 -13.86 7.35
N GLY A 36 2.94 -12.96 7.75
CA GLY A 36 4.06 -12.50 6.93
C GLY A 36 3.73 -11.38 5.96
N ARG A 37 2.47 -10.92 5.89
CA ARG A 37 2.07 -9.74 5.11
C ARG A 37 2.43 -8.44 5.82
N LEU A 38 2.60 -7.39 5.05
CA LEU A 38 2.81 -6.01 5.51
C LEU A 38 1.49 -5.26 5.42
N GLU A 39 1.13 -4.49 6.43
CA GLU A 39 0.10 -3.46 6.27
C GLU A 39 0.77 -2.16 5.85
N VAL A 40 0.32 -1.62 4.72
CA VAL A 40 0.86 -0.41 4.12
C VAL A 40 -0.25 0.63 4.04
N ALA A 41 0.01 1.81 4.57
CA ALA A 41 -0.84 2.98 4.39
C ALA A 41 -0.45 3.68 3.09
N PHE A 42 -1.22 3.46 2.03
CA PHE A 42 -1.03 4.10 0.72
C PHE A 42 -1.72 5.46 0.65
N THR A 43 -1.06 6.42 0.03
CA THR A 43 -1.63 7.73 -0.30
C THR A 43 -2.08 7.72 -1.77
N LEU A 44 -3.39 7.82 -1.98
CA LEU A 44 -4.02 7.82 -3.31
C LEU A 44 -4.57 9.20 -3.65
N ALA A 45 -4.61 9.53 -4.95
CA ALA A 45 -5.34 10.70 -5.43
C ALA A 45 -6.86 10.53 -5.18
N GLY A 46 -7.49 11.58 -4.68
CA GLY A 46 -8.95 11.70 -4.54
C GLY A 46 -9.57 12.31 -5.80
N LEU A 47 -10.86 12.02 -6.04
CA LEU A 47 -11.57 12.46 -7.25
C LEU A 47 -11.66 14.00 -7.40
N LEU A 48 -11.56 14.76 -6.31
CA LEU A 48 -11.70 16.22 -6.31
C LEU A 48 -10.38 16.94 -6.02
N GLY A 49 -9.24 16.35 -6.42
CA GLY A 49 -7.92 16.98 -6.27
C GLY A 49 -7.31 16.89 -4.86
N GLY A 50 -7.90 16.07 -3.98
CA GLY A 50 -7.33 15.75 -2.66
C GLY A 50 -6.49 14.48 -2.66
N THR A 51 -6.05 14.05 -1.48
CA THR A 51 -5.48 12.72 -1.27
C THR A 51 -6.29 11.96 -0.24
N ARG A 52 -6.37 10.64 -0.36
CA ARG A 52 -6.92 9.74 0.66
C ARG A 52 -5.88 8.72 1.05
N SER A 53 -5.88 8.36 2.33
CA SER A 53 -5.05 7.27 2.84
C SER A 53 -5.86 5.99 2.95
N VAL A 54 -5.30 4.87 2.48
CA VAL A 54 -5.92 3.55 2.59
C VAL A 54 -4.91 2.55 3.12
N THR A 55 -5.32 1.74 4.09
CA THR A 55 -4.46 0.68 4.65
C THR A 55 -4.78 -0.63 3.97
N VAL A 56 -3.77 -1.26 3.36
CA VAL A 56 -3.92 -2.52 2.63
C VAL A 56 -2.87 -3.52 3.09
N ALA A 57 -3.28 -4.78 3.27
CA ALA A 57 -2.37 -5.88 3.58
C ALA A 57 -1.77 -6.44 2.29
N VAL A 58 -0.46 -6.33 2.13
CA VAL A 58 0.29 -6.70 0.92
C VAL A 58 1.38 -7.73 1.25
N ALA A 59 1.71 -8.59 0.30
CA ALA A 59 2.88 -9.45 0.39
C ALA A 59 4.17 -8.62 0.22
N PRO A 60 5.30 -9.01 0.82
CA PRO A 60 6.54 -8.25 0.73
C PRO A 60 7.07 -8.02 -0.70
N ASN A 61 6.70 -8.86 -1.67
CA ASN A 61 7.06 -8.75 -3.08
C ASN A 61 6.11 -7.87 -3.92
N GLU A 62 4.96 -7.48 -3.36
CA GLU A 62 3.98 -6.59 -4.00
C GLU A 62 4.34 -5.11 -3.86
N VAL A 63 5.37 -4.82 -3.07
CA VAL A 63 5.92 -3.48 -2.87
C VAL A 63 7.44 -3.50 -2.97
N LYS A 64 8.04 -2.34 -3.29
CA LYS A 64 9.49 -2.10 -3.26
C LYS A 64 9.80 -0.90 -2.36
N PRO A 65 10.94 -0.87 -1.66
CA PRO A 65 11.35 0.31 -0.90
C PRO A 65 11.64 1.50 -1.83
N LEU A 66 11.36 2.70 -1.34
CA LEU A 66 11.69 3.98 -1.97
C LEU A 66 13.04 4.53 -1.52
#